data_AF-A0A166ZRX3-F1
#
_entry.id   AF-A0A166ZRX3-F1
#
_cell.length_a   1.000
_cell.length_b   1.000
_cell.length_c   1.000
_cell.angle_alpha   90.00
_cell.angle_beta   90.00
_cell.angle_gamma   90.00
#
_symmetry.space_group_name_H-M   'P 1'
#
loop_
_entity.id
_entity.type
_entity.pdbx_description
1 polymer ?
#
loop_
_entity_poly.entity_id
_entity_poly.type
_entity_poly.pdbx_seq_one_letter_code
_entity_poly.pdbx_strand_id
1 'polypeptide(L)'
;MYFWNIWALKSDLRANLLTPRCDLKYLIAILILMSLRNTPTETSNSYDYLSLLFDVLMVVVGTWYCFKINDGNNGKDFLRRYLSICWVVGVRVLVCTVPISVSVYSLVYIARGEVFEGTTLFDLLFTLLFSGVYYWRVIVQMKDVQNLGMRE
;
A
#
# COMPACT_ATOMS: atom_id res chain seq x y z
N MET A 1 -2.79 -0.13 -21.62
CA MET A 1 -1.74 0.50 -20.80
C MET A 1 -0.63 0.90 -21.75
N TYR A 2 -0.37 2.19 -21.83
CA TYR A 2 0.74 2.80 -22.56
C TYR A 2 1.96 2.88 -21.65
N PHE A 3 3.10 2.39 -22.12
CA PHE A 3 4.38 2.47 -21.41
C PHE A 3 5.26 3.65 -21.89
N TRP A 4 5.09 4.09 -23.13
CA TRP A 4 5.94 5.10 -23.76
C TRP A 4 5.15 6.22 -24.45
N ASN A 5 4.07 5.88 -25.16
CA ASN A 5 3.32 6.85 -25.96
C ASN A 5 2.37 7.71 -25.10
N ILE A 6 2.89 8.84 -24.60
CA ILE A 6 2.13 9.80 -23.80
C ILE A 6 1.01 10.51 -24.59
N TRP A 7 1.15 10.65 -25.91
CA TRP A 7 0.15 11.31 -26.74
C TRP A 7 -1.10 10.46 -26.92
N ALA A 8 -0.94 9.17 -27.16
CA ALA A 8 -2.05 8.22 -27.18
C ALA A 8 -2.77 8.17 -25.82
N LEU A 9 -2.02 8.10 -24.72
CA LEU A 9 -2.60 8.15 -23.36
C LEU A 9 -3.39 9.44 -23.13
N LYS A 10 -2.85 10.61 -23.49
CA LYS A 10 -3.56 11.90 -23.36
C LYS A 10 -4.84 11.94 -24.19
N SER A 11 -4.81 11.38 -25.40
CA SER A 11 -5.99 11.30 -26.27
C SER A 11 -7.10 10.46 -25.61
N ASP A 12 -6.77 9.26 -25.16
CA ASP A 12 -7.72 8.34 -24.52
C ASP A 12 -8.27 8.87 -23.20
N LEU A 13 -7.43 9.56 -22.41
CA LEU A 13 -7.85 10.26 -21.19
C LEU A 13 -8.89 11.34 -21.49
N ARG A 14 -8.65 12.19 -22.50
CA ARG A 14 -9.61 13.25 -22.89
C ARG A 14 -10.93 12.67 -23.39
N ALA A 15 -10.87 11.53 -24.07
CA ALA A 15 -12.03 10.85 -24.60
C ALA A 15 -12.74 9.95 -23.56
N ASN A 16 -12.27 9.88 -22.30
CA ASN A 16 -12.78 8.98 -21.25
C ASN A 16 -12.82 7.50 -21.69
N LEU A 17 -11.84 7.06 -22.48
CA LEU A 17 -11.76 5.70 -23.02
C LEU A 17 -11.00 4.72 -22.11
N LEU A 18 -10.38 5.20 -21.03
CA LEU A 18 -9.66 4.34 -20.10
C LEU A 18 -10.62 3.58 -19.20
N THR A 19 -10.45 2.26 -19.19
CA THR A 19 -11.22 1.37 -18.31
C THR A 19 -10.65 1.35 -16.88
N PRO A 20 -11.47 1.07 -15.85
CA PRO A 20 -10.98 0.90 -14.48
C PRO A 20 -9.86 -0.14 -14.34
N ARG A 21 -9.83 -1.14 -15.22
CA ARG A 21 -8.75 -2.13 -15.26
C ARG A 21 -7.41 -1.55 -15.75
N CYS A 22 -7.44 -0.56 -16.64
CA CYS A 22 -6.23 0.18 -17.01
C CYS A 22 -5.70 0.99 -15.81
N ASP A 23 -6.59 1.65 -15.08
CA ASP A 23 -6.25 2.42 -13.88
C ASP A 23 -5.57 1.55 -12.81
N LEU A 24 -6.10 0.36 -12.54
CA LEU A 24 -5.48 -0.59 -11.62
C LEU A 24 -4.05 -0.95 -12.05
N LYS A 25 -3.83 -1.22 -13.34
CA LYS A 25 -2.50 -1.57 -13.86
C LYS A 25 -1.51 -0.43 -13.70
N TYR A 26 -1.92 0.80 -14.00
CA TYR A 26 -1.08 1.98 -13.78
C TYR A 26 -0.76 2.17 -12.30
N LEU A 27 -1.76 2.04 -11.42
CA LEU A 27 -1.56 2.17 -9.97
C LEU A 27 -0.59 1.11 -9.45
N ILE A 28 -0.81 -0.17 -9.76
CA ILE A 28 0.08 -1.26 -9.34
C ILE A 28 1.51 -1.03 -9.86
N ALA A 29 1.67 -0.63 -11.13
CA ALA A 29 2.99 -0.35 -11.68
C ALA A 29 3.71 0.78 -10.92
N ILE A 30 3.01 1.87 -10.62
CA ILE A 30 3.56 2.98 -9.82
C ILE A 30 3.94 2.50 -8.42
N LEU A 31 3.06 1.75 -7.75
CA LEU A 31 3.31 1.29 -6.39
C LEU A 31 4.49 0.30 -6.32
N ILE A 32 4.62 -0.61 -7.30
CA ILE A 32 5.79 -1.50 -7.41
C ILE A 32 7.07 -0.68 -7.61
N LEU A 33 7.06 0.32 -8.50
CA LEU A 33 8.21 1.20 -8.70
C LEU A 33 8.60 1.96 -7.42
N MET A 34 7.60 2.37 -6.62
CA MET A 34 7.83 3.00 -5.33
C MET A 34 8.46 2.03 -4.32
N SER A 35 7.98 0.78 -4.23
CA SER A 35 8.58 -0.24 -3.35
C SER A 35 10.00 -0.61 -3.79
N LEU A 36 10.27 -0.70 -5.10
CA LEU A 36 11.61 -0.99 -5.63
C LEU A 36 12.64 0.10 -5.32
N ARG A 37 12.23 1.34 -5.00
CA ARG A 37 13.16 2.35 -4.50
C ARG A 37 13.90 1.89 -3.23
N ASN A 38 13.25 1.05 -2.42
CA ASN A 38 13.81 0.51 -1.18
C ASN A 38 14.59 -0.79 -1.41
N THR A 39 15.22 -0.95 -2.59
CA THR A 39 15.98 -2.17 -2.90
C THR A 39 17.16 -2.32 -1.95
N PRO A 40 17.32 -3.50 -1.31
CA PRO A 40 18.45 -3.80 -0.43
C PRO A 40 19.82 -3.56 -1.10
N THR A 41 20.73 -2.90 -0.38
CA THR A 41 22.13 -2.65 -0.76
C THR A 41 23.08 -3.73 -0.22
N GLU A 42 24.39 -3.61 -0.47
CA GLU A 42 25.40 -4.61 -0.04
C GLU A 42 25.45 -4.86 1.49
N THR A 43 24.92 -3.96 2.30
CA THR A 43 24.85 -4.11 3.77
C THR A 43 23.58 -4.82 4.24
N SER A 44 22.74 -5.30 3.32
CA SER A 44 21.42 -5.83 3.67
C SER A 44 21.45 -7.31 4.00
N ASN A 45 20.61 -7.70 4.96
CA ASN A 45 20.44 -9.07 5.39
C ASN A 45 19.20 -9.72 4.76
N SER A 46 19.00 -11.02 5.01
CA SER A 46 17.86 -11.76 4.44
C SER A 46 16.48 -11.22 4.86
N TYR A 47 16.37 -10.56 6.01
CA TYR A 47 15.11 -9.97 6.46
C TYR A 47 14.76 -8.69 5.70
N ASP A 48 15.74 -7.94 5.19
CA ASP A 48 15.50 -6.79 4.32
C ASP A 48 14.83 -7.23 3.01
N TYR A 49 15.35 -8.29 2.39
CA TYR A 49 14.76 -8.87 1.17
C TYR A 49 13.35 -9.42 1.41
N LEU A 50 13.13 -10.10 2.55
CA LEU A 50 11.80 -10.58 2.92
C LEU A 50 10.83 -9.42 3.16
N SER A 51 11.28 -8.36 3.83
CA SER A 51 10.47 -7.16 4.08
C SER A 51 10.03 -6.51 2.77
N LEU A 52 10.95 -6.35 1.81
CA LEU A 52 10.64 -5.84 0.48
C LEU A 52 9.63 -6.74 -0.26
N LEU A 53 9.85 -8.06 -0.24
CA LEU A 53 8.95 -9.01 -0.88
C LEU A 53 7.53 -8.90 -0.32
N PHE A 54 7.40 -8.87 1.00
CA PHE A 54 6.10 -8.76 1.65
C PHE A 54 5.44 -7.40 1.43
N ASP A 55 6.20 -6.30 1.41
CA ASP A 55 5.67 -4.97 1.09
C ASP A 55 5.05 -4.97 -0.32
N VAL A 56 5.79 -5.46 -1.33
CA VAL A 56 5.29 -5.58 -2.70
C VAL A 56 4.05 -6.47 -2.77
N LEU A 57 4.06 -7.64 -2.12
CA LEU A 57 2.92 -8.55 -2.12
C LEU A 57 1.69 -7.92 -1.46
N MET A 58 1.85 -7.27 -0.31
CA MET A 58 0.75 -6.60 0.39
C MET A 58 0.16 -5.47 -0.44
N VAL A 59 1.01 -4.67 -1.07
CA VAL A 59 0.60 -3.60 -1.97
C VAL A 59 -0.18 -4.13 -3.17
N VAL A 60 0.35 -5.13 -3.86
CA VAL A 60 -0.29 -5.71 -5.06
C VAL A 60 -1.61 -6.38 -4.70
N VAL A 61 -1.60 -7.28 -3.70
CA VAL A 61 -2.78 -8.05 -3.29
C VAL A 61 -3.83 -7.14 -2.66
N GLY A 62 -3.43 -6.24 -1.77
CA GLY A 62 -4.33 -5.29 -1.11
C GLY A 62 -5.00 -4.34 -2.10
N THR A 63 -4.24 -3.78 -3.04
CA THR A 63 -4.79 -2.90 -4.09
C THR A 63 -5.74 -3.67 -5.01
N TRP A 64 -5.35 -4.88 -5.45
CA TRP A 64 -6.20 -5.74 -6.28
C TRP A 64 -7.49 -6.13 -5.58
N TYR A 65 -7.43 -6.45 -4.29
CA TYR A 65 -8.62 -6.81 -3.52
C TYR A 65 -9.56 -5.61 -3.33
N CYS A 66 -9.02 -4.42 -3.07
CA CYS A 66 -9.82 -3.19 -3.05
C CYS A 66 -10.49 -2.91 -4.41
N PHE A 67 -9.81 -3.18 -5.52
CA PHE A 67 -10.40 -3.08 -6.86
C PHE A 67 -11.55 -4.06 -7.04
N LYS A 68 -11.41 -5.30 -6.56
CA LYS A 68 -12.49 -6.30 -6.60
C LYS A 68 -13.70 -5.89 -5.76
N ILE A 69 -13.49 -5.30 -4.58
CA ILE A 69 -14.57 -4.78 -3.74
C ILE A 69 -15.30 -3.63 -4.41
N ASN A 70 -14.59 -2.78 -5.15
CA ASN A 70 -15.19 -1.71 -5.94
C ASN A 70 -15.73 -2.23 -7.28
N ASP A 71 -16.41 -3.37 -7.31
CA ASP A 71 -17.00 -4.03 -8.50
C ASP A 71 -16.04 -4.26 -9.70
N GLY A 72 -14.74 -4.17 -9.49
CA GLY A 72 -13.72 -4.31 -10.52
C GLY A 72 -13.97 -3.42 -11.73
N ASN A 73 -14.23 -4.03 -12.89
CA ASN A 73 -14.38 -3.30 -14.14
C ASN A 73 -15.72 -2.57 -14.30
N ASN A 74 -16.72 -2.94 -13.49
CA ASN A 74 -18.03 -2.27 -13.46
C ASN A 74 -18.08 -1.15 -12.41
N GLY A 75 -17.05 -1.08 -11.56
CA GLY A 75 -16.90 -0.05 -10.55
C GLY A 75 -16.69 1.33 -11.13
N LYS A 76 -17.20 2.33 -10.41
CA LYS A 76 -16.94 3.74 -10.72
C LYS A 76 -15.90 4.30 -9.75
N ASP A 77 -15.12 5.27 -10.22
CA ASP A 77 -14.22 6.10 -9.41
C ASP A 77 -13.24 5.34 -8.50
N PHE A 78 -12.76 4.16 -8.92
CA PHE A 78 -11.88 3.31 -8.11
C PHE A 78 -10.68 4.09 -7.57
N LEU A 79 -9.91 4.76 -8.43
CA LEU A 79 -8.71 5.51 -8.00
C LEU A 79 -9.05 6.61 -7.00
N ARG A 80 -10.13 7.36 -7.25
CA ARG A 80 -10.53 8.46 -6.37
C ARG A 80 -10.89 7.95 -4.98
N ARG A 81 -11.69 6.88 -4.90
CA ARG A 81 -12.06 6.24 -3.62
C ARG A 81 -10.84 5.64 -2.93
N TYR A 82 -10.06 4.85 -3.66
CA TYR A 82 -8.88 4.18 -3.15
C TYR A 82 -7.86 5.16 -2.55
N LEU A 83 -7.45 6.18 -3.32
CA LEU A 83 -6.46 7.15 -2.86
C LEU A 83 -6.94 7.96 -1.66
N SER A 84 -8.22 8.39 -1.67
CA SER A 84 -8.79 9.16 -0.57
C SER A 84 -8.87 8.34 0.73
N ILE A 85 -9.31 7.08 0.64
CA ILE A 85 -9.41 6.19 1.80
C ILE A 85 -8.01 5.80 2.31
N CYS A 86 -7.09 5.42 1.42
CA CYS A 86 -5.71 5.12 1.77
C CYS A 86 -5.04 6.29 2.50
N TRP A 87 -5.26 7.52 2.04
CA TRP A 87 -4.74 8.71 2.71
C TRP A 87 -5.27 8.85 4.14
N VAL A 88 -6.59 8.86 4.32
CA VAL A 88 -7.20 9.10 5.65
C VAL A 88 -6.88 7.94 6.61
N VAL A 89 -6.96 6.70 6.15
CA VAL A 89 -6.59 5.52 6.95
C VAL A 89 -5.09 5.55 7.26
N GLY A 90 -4.25 5.93 6.30
CA GLY A 90 -2.80 6.03 6.46
C GLY A 90 -2.42 7.03 7.53
N VAL A 91 -3.01 8.23 7.52
CA VAL A 91 -2.79 9.23 8.57
C VAL A 91 -3.20 8.69 9.94
N ARG A 92 -4.37 8.04 10.06
CA ARG A 92 -4.82 7.46 11.33
C ARG A 92 -3.89 6.37 11.85
N VAL A 93 -3.44 5.48 10.96
CA VAL A 93 -2.49 4.43 11.32
C VAL A 93 -1.16 5.05 11.72
N LEU A 94 -0.62 6.01 10.97
CA LEU A 94 0.63 6.70 11.28
C LEU A 94 0.60 7.34 12.68
N VAL A 95 -0.48 8.06 13.00
CA VAL A 95 -0.65 8.69 14.33
C VAL A 95 -0.63 7.67 15.47
N CYS A 96 -1.12 6.45 15.25
CA CYS A 96 -1.05 5.38 16.24
C CYS A 96 0.30 4.66 16.23
N THR A 97 0.82 4.32 15.06
CA THR A 97 2.02 3.50 14.90
C THR A 97 3.27 4.24 15.34
N VAL A 98 3.44 5.52 15.00
CA VAL A 98 4.67 6.27 15.32
C VAL A 98 4.94 6.30 16.83
N PRO A 99 3.99 6.70 17.71
CA PRO A 99 4.21 6.65 19.15
C PRO A 99 4.49 5.24 19.69
N ILE A 100 3.79 4.23 19.15
CA ILE A 100 4.00 2.83 19.55
C ILE A 100 5.42 2.39 19.18
N SER A 101 5.86 2.63 17.94
CA SER A 101 7.21 2.32 17.48
C SER A 101 8.25 3.01 18.35
N VAL A 102 8.13 4.32 18.56
CA VAL A 102 9.08 5.08 19.40
C VAL A 102 9.15 4.47 20.81
N SER A 103 8.01 4.16 21.42
CA SER A 103 7.97 3.58 22.76
C SER A 103 8.63 2.20 22.81
N VAL A 104 8.29 1.33 21.86
CA VAL A 104 8.82 -0.03 21.77
C VAL A 104 10.32 -0.04 21.52
N TYR A 105 10.81 0.71 20.54
CA TYR A 105 12.26 0.78 20.25
C TYR A 105 13.05 1.44 21.39
N SER A 106 12.48 2.45 22.07
CA SER A 106 13.11 3.05 23.26
C SER A 106 13.26 2.02 24.38
N LEU A 107 12.25 1.19 24.63
CA LEU A 107 12.31 0.13 25.64
C LEU A 107 13.33 -0.95 25.26
N VAL A 108 13.38 -1.36 23.99
CA VAL A 108 14.37 -2.32 23.49
C VAL A 108 15.79 -1.78 23.68
N TYR A 109 16.01 -0.50 23.35
CA TYR A 109 17.30 0.15 23.52
C TYR A 109 17.73 0.18 25.00
N ILE A 110 16.84 0.58 25.91
CA ILE A 110 17.13 0.60 27.36
C ILE A 110 17.44 -0.81 27.86
N ALA A 111 16.72 -1.83 27.38
CA ALA A 111 16.90 -3.21 27.83
C ALA A 111 18.18 -3.88 27.32
N ARG A 112 18.64 -3.54 26.11
CA ARG A 112 19.79 -4.19 25.46
C ARG A 112 21.07 -3.36 25.47
N GLY A 113 20.97 -2.05 25.62
CA GLY A 113 22.11 -1.12 25.62
C GLY A 113 22.73 -0.88 24.23
N GLU A 114 22.20 -1.48 23.17
CA GLU A 114 22.70 -1.35 21.80
C GLU A 114 21.55 -1.25 20.79
N VAL A 115 21.82 -0.59 19.65
CA VAL A 115 20.92 -0.53 18.49
C VAL A 115 21.48 -1.47 17.43
N PHE A 116 20.69 -2.44 17.00
CA PHE A 116 21.06 -3.29 15.88
C PHE A 116 20.88 -2.50 14.57
N GLU A 117 21.91 -2.42 13.74
CA GLU A 117 21.87 -1.61 12.50
C GLU A 117 21.13 -2.30 11.34
N GLY A 118 20.82 -3.60 11.45
CA GLY A 118 20.11 -4.36 10.41
C GLY A 118 18.70 -4.78 10.83
N THR A 119 17.83 -5.03 9.84
CA THR A 119 16.46 -5.52 10.07
C THR A 119 16.49 -6.85 10.81
N THR A 120 15.80 -6.91 11.94
CA THR A 120 15.65 -8.11 12.75
C THR A 120 14.33 -8.82 12.42
N LEU A 121 14.19 -10.06 12.89
CA LEU A 121 12.89 -10.77 12.82
C LEU A 121 11.78 -9.98 13.52
N PHE A 122 12.12 -9.27 14.60
CA PHE A 122 11.16 -8.42 15.30
C PHE A 122 10.66 -7.29 14.40
N ASP A 123 11.57 -6.60 13.70
CA ASP A 123 11.23 -5.50 12.77
C ASP A 123 10.35 -5.99 11.63
N LEU A 124 10.65 -7.17 11.08
CA LEU A 124 9.85 -7.80 10.03
C LEU A 124 8.41 -8.08 10.52
N LEU A 125 8.27 -8.77 11.65
CA LEU A 125 6.95 -9.11 12.21
C LEU A 125 6.15 -7.87 12.60
N PHE A 126 6.83 -6.88 13.18
CA PHE A 126 6.22 -5.60 13.56
C PHE A 126 5.71 -4.86 12.32
N THR A 127 6.52 -4.77 11.25
CA THR A 127 6.12 -4.16 9.98
C THR A 127 4.95 -4.90 9.33
N LEU A 128 4.99 -6.23 9.28
CA LEU A 128 3.90 -7.06 8.76
C LEU A 128 2.58 -6.84 9.51
N LEU A 129 2.64 -6.73 10.84
CA LEU A 129 1.47 -6.46 11.68
C LEU A 129 0.82 -5.13 11.31
N PHE A 130 1.60 -4.04 11.26
CA PHE A 130 1.05 -2.72 10.95
C PHE A 130 0.57 -2.60 9.50
N SER A 131 1.31 -3.17 8.54
CA SER A 131 0.87 -3.23 7.14
C SER A 131 -0.41 -4.04 6.99
N GLY A 132 -0.55 -5.16 7.71
CA GLY A 132 -1.77 -5.97 7.76
C GLY A 132 -2.95 -5.19 8.33
N VAL A 133 -2.77 -4.52 9.47
CA VAL A 133 -3.80 -3.67 10.07
C VAL A 133 -4.20 -2.53 9.13
N TYR A 134 -3.23 -1.90 8.47
CA TYR A 134 -3.48 -0.83 7.50
C TYR A 134 -4.35 -1.31 6.34
N TYR A 135 -3.92 -2.35 5.61
CA TYR A 135 -4.69 -2.85 4.47
C TYR A 135 -6.05 -3.42 4.87
N TRP A 136 -6.13 -4.09 6.02
CA TRP A 136 -7.41 -4.52 6.58
C TRP A 136 -8.37 -3.34 6.76
N ARG A 137 -7.89 -2.24 7.37
CA ARG A 137 -8.70 -1.03 7.57
C ARG A 137 -9.12 -0.38 6.25
N VAL A 138 -8.22 -0.28 5.27
CA VAL A 138 -8.55 0.23 3.92
C VAL A 138 -9.66 -0.61 3.28
N ILE A 139 -9.52 -1.94 3.32
CA ILE A 139 -10.47 -2.89 2.75
C ILE A 139 -11.86 -2.73 3.38
N VAL A 140 -11.93 -2.61 4.71
CA VAL A 140 -13.19 -2.39 5.42
C VAL A 140 -13.86 -1.09 4.96
N GLN A 141 -13.11 0.02 4.90
CA GLN A 141 -13.67 1.31 4.48
C GLN A 141 -14.12 1.31 3.00
N MET A 142 -13.37 0.65 2.12
CA MET A 142 -13.78 0.46 0.72
C MET A 142 -15.11 -0.31 0.63
N LYS A 143 -15.26 -1.37 1.44
CA LYS A 143 -16.50 -2.16 1.49
C LYS A 143 -17.68 -1.35 2.02
N ASP A 144 -17.47 -0.53 3.05
CA ASP A 144 -18.52 0.31 3.63
C ASP A 144 -19.05 1.33 2.61
N VAL A 145 -18.16 2.01 1.87
CA VAL A 145 -18.54 2.94 0.81
C VAL A 145 -19.35 2.26 -0.28
N GLN A 146 -18.97 1.05 -0.68
CA GLN A 146 -19.70 0.28 -1.68
C GLN A 146 -21.10 -0.10 -1.20
N ASN A 147 -21.25 -0.51 0.06
CA ASN A 147 -22.54 -0.86 0.64
C ASN A 147 -23.49 0.33 0.76
N LEU A 148 -22.97 1.53 1.02
CA LEU A 148 -23.76 2.76 1.06
C LEU A 148 -24.31 3.11 -0.32
N GLY A 149 -23.50 2.99 -1.37
CA GLY A 149 -23.92 3.26 -2.75
C GLY A 149 -24.95 2.26 -3.32
N MET A 150 -25.13 1.08 -2.70
CA MET A 150 -26.19 0.12 -3.08
C MET A 150 -27.55 0.43 -2.45
N ARG A 151 -27.62 1.37 -1.50
CA ARG A 151 -28.85 1.74 -0.80
C ARG A 151 -29.54 3.00 -1.36
N GLU A 152 -28.88 3.68 -2.30
CA GLU A 152 -29.38 4.84 -3.06
C GLU A 152 -29.90 4.41 -4.43
#